data_AF-A0A7K0UWC3-F1
#
_entry.id   AF-A0A7K0UWC3-F1
#
_cell.length_a   1.000
_cell.length_b   1.000
_cell.length_c   1.000
_cell.angle_alpha   90.00
_cell.angle_beta   90.00
_cell.angle_gamma   90.00
#
_symmetry.space_group_name_H-M   'P 1'
#
loop_
_entity.id
_entity.type
_entity.pdbx_description
1 polymer ?
#
loop_
_entity_poly.entity_id
_entity_poly.type
_entity_poly.pdbx_seq_one_letter_code
_entity_poly.pdbx_strand_id
1 'polypeptide(L)'
;MLILAAIPLGNPSDASANLREAIVSAKYIAAEDSRKFTRLCSDLGVTYSAKIISFFEGNEIERLDELVKIMESGSDLLVVTDAGMPGISDPGYRLARSCCEKYSN
;
A
#
# COMPACT_ATOMS: atom_id res chain seq x y z
N MET A 1 1.32 -11.53 3.29
CA MET A 1 0.44 -10.81 4.25
C MET A 1 0.01 -9.47 3.65
N LEU A 2 -1.17 -8.94 3.98
CA LEU A 2 -1.61 -7.60 3.55
C LEU A 2 -1.35 -6.58 4.66
N ILE A 3 -0.60 -5.52 4.36
CA ILE A 3 -0.36 -4.40 5.26
C ILE A 3 -1.00 -3.14 4.66
N LEU A 4 -1.92 -2.51 5.37
CA LEU A 4 -2.53 -1.24 4.96
C LEU A 4 -1.88 -0.09 5.74
N ALA A 5 -1.38 0.91 5.02
CA ALA A 5 -0.77 2.10 5.60
C ALA A 5 -1.33 3.36 4.95
N ALA A 6 -1.66 4.35 5.78
CA ALA A 6 -2.00 5.69 5.32
C ALA A 6 -0.73 6.56 5.30
N ILE A 7 -0.60 7.43 4.29
CA ILE A 7 0.41 8.49 4.30
C ILE A 7 0.00 9.55 5.34
N PRO A 8 0.92 10.03 6.22
CA PRO A 8 0.61 11.10 7.16
C PRO A 8 0.12 12.37 6.45
N LEU A 9 -0.94 12.98 6.97
CA LEU A 9 -1.36 14.32 6.58
C LEU A 9 -0.41 15.36 7.19
N GLY A 10 0.18 16.21 6.36
CA GLY A 10 1.01 17.32 6.84
C GLY A 10 2.49 16.96 6.93
N ASN A 11 3.00 16.70 8.14
CA ASN A 11 4.42 16.47 8.36
C ASN A 11 4.80 15.00 8.11
N PRO A 12 5.65 14.69 7.10
CA PRO A 12 6.14 13.34 6.87
C PRO A 12 6.79 12.71 8.09
N SER A 13 7.44 13.49 8.95
CA SER A 13 8.12 12.99 10.14
C SER A 13 7.20 12.31 11.16
N ASP A 14 5.88 12.52 11.06
CA ASP A 14 4.88 11.89 11.92
C ASP A 14 4.61 10.41 11.52
N ALA A 15 5.25 9.92 10.46
CA ALA A 15 5.25 8.50 10.11
C ALA A 15 5.79 7.64 11.26
N SER A 16 5.01 6.64 11.65
CA SER A 16 5.39 5.70 12.71
C SER A 16 6.65 4.89 12.36
N ALA A 17 7.35 4.41 13.39
CA ALA A 17 8.49 3.49 13.19
C ALA A 17 8.07 2.25 12.39
N ASN A 18 6.89 1.70 12.67
CA ASN A 18 6.36 0.54 11.96
C ASN A 18 6.11 0.81 10.47
N LEU A 19 5.69 2.03 10.09
CA LEU A 19 5.55 2.39 8.67
C LEU A 19 6.90 2.40 7.97
N ARG A 20 7.93 2.97 8.61
CA ARG A 20 9.29 2.99 8.07
C ARG A 20 9.82 1.57 7.87
N GLU A 21 9.65 0.70 8.86
CA GLU A 21 10.03 -0.71 8.77
C GLU A 21 9.26 -1.46 7.67
N ALA A 22 7.95 -1.23 7.56
CA ALA A 22 7.13 -1.83 6.51
C ALA A 22 7.60 -1.40 5.11
N ILE A 23 7.94 -0.13 4.92
CA ILE A 23 8.47 0.39 3.64
C ILE A 23 9.80 -0.28 3.27
N VAL A 24 10.70 -0.46 4.24
CA VAL A 24 12.03 -1.06 4.00
C VAL A 24 11.93 -2.55 3.72
N SER A 25 11.05 -3.26 4.43
CA SER A 25 10.93 -4.73 4.38
C SER A 25 10.02 -5.23 3.25
N ALA A 26 9.08 -4.41 2.78
CA ALA A 26 8.14 -4.82 1.75
C ALA A 26 8.86 -5.16 0.44
N LYS A 27 8.49 -6.30 -0.15
CA LYS A 27 8.92 -6.69 -1.51
C LYS A 27 8.05 -6.04 -2.58
N TYR A 28 6.78 -5.80 -2.27
CA TYR A 28 5.81 -5.16 -3.14
C TYR A 28 5.11 -4.03 -2.41
N ILE A 29 4.97 -2.89 -3.08
CA ILE A 29 4.22 -1.74 -2.56
C ILE A 29 3.20 -1.32 -3.60
N ALA A 30 1.92 -1.39 -3.25
CA ALA A 30 0.85 -0.78 -4.03
C ALA A 30 0.63 0.65 -3.54
N ALA A 31 0.80 1.65 -4.40
CA ALA A 31 0.66 3.06 -4.06
C ALA A 31 -0.41 3.73 -4.93
N GLU A 32 -1.28 4.51 -4.31
CA GLU A 32 -2.29 5.31 -5.01
C GLU A 32 -1.65 6.36 -5.91
N ASP A 33 -0.74 7.17 -5.36
CA ASP A 33 0.17 8.04 -6.11
C ASP A 33 1.63 7.67 -5.80
N SER A 34 2.28 6.99 -6.75
CA SER A 34 3.68 6.57 -6.62
C SER A 34 4.64 7.75 -6.44
N ARG A 35 4.30 8.93 -6.96
CA ARG A 35 5.16 10.13 -6.84
C ARG A 35 5.10 10.68 -5.42
N LYS A 36 3.91 10.72 -4.82
CA LYS A 36 3.75 11.12 -3.41
C LYS A 36 4.42 10.10 -2.48
N PHE A 37 4.30 8.82 -2.77
CA PHE A 37 5.02 7.78 -2.03
C PHE A 37 6.55 7.94 -2.12
N THR A 38 7.10 8.16 -3.31
CA THR A 38 8.55 8.39 -3.47
C THR A 38 9.01 9.64 -2.72
N ARG A 39 8.22 10.72 -2.77
CA ARG A 39 8.51 11.94 -2.00
C ARG A 39 8.49 11.67 -0.50
N LEU A 40 7.49 10.95 0.01
CA LEU A 40 7.43 10.53 1.41
C LEU A 40 8.69 9.78 1.80
N CYS A 41 9.14 8.80 1.03
CA CYS A 41 10.35 8.04 1.32
C CYS A 41 11.59 8.93 1.38
N SER A 42 11.71 9.88 0.44
CA SER A 42 12.77 10.89 0.45
C SER A 42 12.73 11.77 1.71
N ASP A 43 11.56 12.28 2.06
CA ASP A 43 11.36 13.15 3.24
C ASP A 43 11.63 12.38 4.55
N LEU A 44 11.35 11.08 4.57
CA LEU A 44 11.64 10.18 5.69
C LEU A 44 13.11 9.74 5.77
N GLY A 45 13.90 9.94 4.71
CA GLY A 45 15.25 9.37 4.60
C GLY A 45 15.26 7.84 4.52
N VAL A 46 14.21 7.25 3.96
CA VAL A 46 14.03 5.79 3.87
C VAL A 46 14.26 5.32 2.43
N THR A 47 15.10 4.32 2.28
CA THR A 47 15.34 3.64 1.00
C THR A 47 14.52 2.35 0.95
N TYR A 48 13.80 2.12 -0.14
CA TYR A 48 13.06 0.89 -0.40
C TYR A 48 13.64 0.16 -1.63
N SER A 49 13.53 -1.16 -1.65
CA SER A 49 13.88 -2.03 -2.79
C SER A 49 12.65 -2.65 -3.45
N ALA A 50 11.46 -2.34 -2.94
CA ALA A 50 10.20 -2.91 -3.37
C ALA A 50 9.88 -2.60 -4.84
N LYS A 51 9.17 -3.53 -5.50
CA LYS A 51 8.48 -3.22 -6.76
C LYS A 51 7.26 -2.36 -6.44
N ILE A 52 7.23 -1.14 -6.99
CA ILE A 52 6.08 -0.24 -6.86
C ILE A 52 5.03 -0.58 -7.92
N ILE A 53 3.76 -0.68 -7.49
CA ILE A 53 2.59 -0.94 -8.33
C ILE A 53 1.63 0.23 -8.11
N SER A 54 1.25 0.93 -9.17
CA SER A 54 0.24 1.99 -9.07
C SER A 54 -1.16 1.38 -8.92
N PHE A 55 -1.87 1.71 -7.85
CA PHE A 55 -3.19 1.16 -7.54
C PHE A 55 -4.14 2.27 -7.10
N PHE A 56 -4.97 2.74 -8.04
CA PHE A 56 -5.82 3.92 -7.86
C PHE A 56 -7.18 3.73 -8.57
N GLU A 57 -8.11 4.66 -8.33
CA GLU A 57 -9.42 4.63 -8.96
C GLU A 57 -9.31 4.64 -10.49
N GLY A 58 -9.92 3.64 -11.15
CA GLY A 58 -9.88 3.48 -12.60
C GLY A 58 -8.92 2.41 -13.13
N ASN A 59 -7.95 1.94 -12.33
CA ASN A 59 -7.15 0.76 -12.68
C ASN A 59 -7.28 -0.41 -11.68
N GLU A 60 -8.07 -0.19 -10.63
CA GLU A 60 -8.22 -1.09 -9.49
C GLU A 60 -8.65 -2.51 -9.88
N ILE A 61 -9.59 -2.67 -10.82
CA ILE A 61 -10.07 -4.00 -11.24
C ILE A 61 -8.94 -4.79 -11.93
N GLU A 62 -8.20 -4.14 -12.83
CA GLU A 62 -7.09 -4.76 -13.55
C GLU A 62 -5.95 -5.14 -12.60
N ARG A 63 -5.67 -4.27 -11.61
CA ARG A 63 -4.58 -4.47 -10.66
C ARG A 63 -4.94 -5.43 -9.52
N LEU A 64 -6.21 -5.60 -9.20
CA LEU A 64 -6.67 -6.49 -8.13
C LEU A 64 -6.12 -7.91 -8.30
N ASP A 65 -6.21 -8.45 -9.51
CA ASP A 65 -5.72 -9.81 -9.81
C ASP A 65 -4.19 -9.93 -9.66
N GLU A 66 -3.42 -8.91 -10.02
CA GLU A 66 -1.96 -8.87 -9.80
C GLU A 66 -1.65 -8.87 -8.29
N LEU A 67 -2.33 -8.02 -7.52
CA LEU A 67 -2.10 -7.88 -6.08
C LEU A 67 -2.48 -9.15 -5.32
N VAL A 68 -3.60 -9.79 -5.70
CA VAL A 68 -4.02 -11.07 -5.10
C VAL A 68 -3.00 -12.17 -5.36
N LYS A 69 -2.49 -12.31 -6.59
CA LYS A 69 -1.45 -13.30 -6.91
C LYS A 69 -0.17 -13.07 -6.11
N ILE A 70 0.21 -11.81 -5.87
CA ILE A 70 1.35 -11.48 -5.01
C ILE A 70 1.12 -12.00 -3.59
N MET A 71 -0.06 -11.78 -3.03
CA MET A 71 -0.40 -12.27 -1.68
C MET A 71 -0.47 -13.80 -1.63
N GLU A 72 -1.06 -14.44 -2.63
CA GLU A 72 -1.14 -15.91 -2.75
C GLU A 72 0.25 -16.56 -2.89
N SER A 73 1.25 -15.84 -3.42
CA SER A 73 2.64 -16.32 -3.47
C SER A 73 3.34 -16.38 -2.10
N GLY A 74 2.66 -15.93 -1.02
CA GLY A 74 3.24 -15.81 0.31
C GLY A 74 4.09 -14.54 0.50
N SER A 75 4.13 -13.65 -0.50
CA SER A 75 4.84 -12.38 -0.38
C SER A 75 4.04 -11.36 0.43
N ASP A 76 4.75 -10.44 1.07
CA ASP A 76 4.14 -9.30 1.75
C ASP A 76 3.88 -8.16 0.76
N LEU A 77 2.67 -7.61 0.84
CA LEU A 77 2.20 -6.50 0.05
C LEU A 77 1.83 -5.36 1.00
N LEU A 78 2.58 -4.27 0.91
CA LEU A 78 2.23 -3.01 1.56
C LEU A 78 1.36 -2.18 0.62
N VAL A 79 0.22 -1.71 1.10
CA VAL A 79 -0.64 -0.80 0.36
C VAL A 79 -0.59 0.55 1.04
N VAL A 80 -0.23 1.57 0.27
CA VAL A 80 -0.09 2.94 0.73
C VAL A 80 -1.14 3.79 0.02
N THR A 81 -2.09 4.31 0.78
CA THR A 81 -3.15 5.20 0.27
C THR A 81 -2.83 6.65 0.61
N ASP A 82 -3.29 7.56 -0.24
CA ASP A 82 -3.18 8.97 0.04
C ASP A 82 -3.97 9.33 1.31
N ALA A 83 -3.59 10.47 1.86
CA ALA A 83 -4.04 10.90 3.15
C ALA A 83 -5.51 11.38 3.07
N GLY A 84 -6.40 10.44 3.42
CA GLY A 84 -7.84 10.50 3.57
C GLY A 84 -8.24 9.24 4.36
N MET A 85 -9.31 9.28 5.16
CA MET A 85 -9.65 8.19 6.09
C MET A 85 -9.77 6.84 5.34
N PRO A 86 -8.96 5.80 5.69
CA PRO A 86 -9.06 4.49 5.06
C PRO A 86 -10.49 3.97 5.20
N GLY A 87 -11.18 3.76 4.08
CA GLY A 87 -12.53 3.18 4.07
C GLY A 87 -13.69 4.10 3.72
N ILE A 88 -13.44 5.36 3.28
CA ILE A 88 -14.54 6.19 2.73
C ILE A 88 -14.61 6.16 1.19
N SER A 89 -13.52 5.90 0.47
CA SER A 89 -13.57 5.71 -0.99
C SER A 89 -12.33 5.03 -1.60
N ASP A 90 -11.46 4.45 -0.78
CA ASP A 90 -10.11 4.10 -1.23
C ASP A 90 -10.01 2.71 -1.88
N PRO A 91 -9.16 2.56 -2.92
CA PRO A 91 -8.77 1.27 -3.49
C PRO A 91 -8.36 0.23 -2.43
N GLY A 92 -7.75 0.68 -1.33
CA GLY A 92 -7.35 -0.16 -0.20
C GLY A 92 -8.51 -0.91 0.48
N TYR A 93 -9.69 -0.30 0.57
CA TYR A 93 -10.88 -0.96 1.11
C TYR A 93 -11.37 -2.09 0.20
N ARG A 94 -11.37 -1.86 -1.12
CA ARG A 94 -11.77 -2.87 -2.11
C ARG A 94 -10.86 -4.09 -2.06
N LEU A 95 -9.54 -3.87 -1.99
CA LEU A 95 -8.57 -4.94 -1.85
C LEU A 95 -8.76 -5.72 -0.53
N ALA A 96 -8.90 -5.03 0.59
CA ALA A 96 -9.12 -5.66 1.89
C ALA A 96 -10.39 -6.53 1.88
N ARG A 97 -11.48 -6.02 1.33
CA ARG A 97 -12.74 -6.76 1.17
C ARG A 97 -12.56 -8.01 0.30
N SER A 98 -11.90 -7.89 -0.86
CA SER A 98 -11.65 -9.03 -1.74
C SER A 98 -10.78 -10.10 -1.08
N CYS A 99 -9.80 -9.70 -0.26
CA CYS A 99 -9.04 -10.64 0.56
C CYS A 99 -9.94 -11.37 1.57
N CYS A 100 -10.75 -10.64 2.34
CA CYS A 100 -11.66 -11.25 3.30
C CYS A 100 -12.64 -12.24 2.63
N GLU A 101 -13.19 -11.91 1.46
CA GLU A 101 -14.09 -12.80 0.73
C GLU A 101 -13.38 -14.07 0.21
N LYS A 102 -12.12 -13.97 -0.24
CA LYS A 102 -11.34 -15.11 -0.75
C LYS A 102 -10.77 -16.04 0.33
N TYR A 103 -10.38 -15.51 1.49
CA TYR A 103 -9.76 -16.29 2.57
C TYR A 103 -10.75 -16.75 3.66
N SER A 104 -12.05 -16.46 3.53
CA SER A 104 -13.11 -16.95 4.44
C SER A 104 -13.82 -18.21 3.95
N ASN A 105 -13.29 -18.88 2.92
CA ASN A 105 -13.69 -20.24 2.47
C ASN A 105 -12.49 -21.19 2.58
#